data_AF-A0A6P8J9R7-F1
#
_entry.id   AF-A0A6P8J9R7-F1
#
_cell.length_a   1.000
_cell.length_b   1.000
_cell.length_c   1.000
_cell.angle_alpha   90.00
_cell.angle_beta   90.00
_cell.angle_gamma   90.00
#
_symmetry.space_group_name_H-M   'P 1'
#
loop_
_entity.id
_entity.type
_entity.pdbx_description
1 polymer ?
#
loop_
_entity_poly.entity_id
_entity_poly.type
_entity_poly.pdbx_seq_one_letter_code
_entity_poly.pdbx_strand_id
1 'polypeptide(L)'
;MENQDSTKCFLYDILRVETIRELEAYIKDGKCTLAELKDCFGTFLSKLPEKELEEIDNVKKFVEALDKQGVIGANDVKLLKVLTKKIGLDKLKEKVEEYEADCSDDVTRSLATMENQDSTKCFLYDNLRVETIRQLDAYIADGEGTLAQLKDRFGTFLSKLPEKELEEIDNVKKFVEALDKQGVIGANDVKLLKVLTKKIGLDKLKEKVEEYEADCSDDVTRSLATMENQDSTKCFLYDNLRVETIRQLDAYIADGEGTLAQLKDRFGTFLSKLPEKELEEIDNVKKFVEALEEQDVIRANDVKFLKALAKNIELDKLKEKVKEYEADCAGNVRRSSVKNHNI
;
A
#
# COMPACT_ATOMS: atom_id res chain seq x y z
N MET A 1 26.01 -41.50 11.14
CA MET A 1 25.08 -40.36 11.09
C MET A 1 25.81 -39.00 11.06
N GLU A 2 27.14 -38.91 11.21
CA GLU A 2 27.87 -37.62 11.19
C GLU A 2 28.20 -37.04 9.79
N ASN A 3 28.02 -37.80 8.69
CA ASN A 3 28.42 -37.37 7.33
C ASN A 3 27.35 -36.59 6.54
N GLN A 4 26.06 -36.75 6.85
CA GLN A 4 24.98 -36.05 6.13
C GLN A 4 24.89 -34.57 6.53
N ASP A 5 24.99 -34.26 7.83
CA ASP A 5 24.98 -32.87 8.31
C ASP A 5 26.19 -32.06 7.81
N SER A 6 27.38 -32.67 7.76
CA SER A 6 28.59 -32.03 7.21
C SER A 6 28.46 -31.71 5.71
N THR A 7 27.86 -32.61 4.92
CA THR A 7 27.70 -32.42 3.48
C THR A 7 26.62 -31.36 3.19
N LYS A 8 25.54 -31.37 3.96
CA LYS A 8 24.45 -30.39 3.86
C LYS A 8 24.89 -28.96 4.22
N CYS A 9 25.73 -28.81 5.25
CA CYS A 9 26.35 -27.53 5.60
C CYS A 9 27.30 -27.04 4.50
N PHE A 10 28.12 -27.92 3.92
CA PHE A 10 29.04 -27.56 2.83
C PHE A 10 28.30 -27.11 1.56
N LEU A 11 27.25 -27.82 1.18
CA LEU A 11 26.40 -27.43 0.04
C LEU A 11 25.66 -26.12 0.31
N TYR A 12 25.27 -25.85 1.56
CA TYR A 12 24.64 -24.59 1.93
C TYR A 12 25.63 -23.42 1.88
N ASP A 13 26.89 -23.62 2.29
CA ASP A 13 27.92 -22.59 2.17
C ASP A 13 28.15 -22.20 0.70
N ILE A 14 28.11 -23.16 -0.23
CA ILE A 14 28.16 -22.90 -1.67
C ILE A 14 26.93 -22.08 -2.10
N LEU A 15 25.74 -22.48 -1.69
CA LEU A 15 24.49 -21.77 -2.00
C LEU A 15 24.49 -20.34 -1.44
N ARG A 16 25.04 -20.14 -0.24
CA ARG A 16 25.16 -18.84 0.42
C ARG A 16 26.12 -17.92 -0.31
N VAL A 17 27.29 -18.44 -0.73
CA VAL A 17 28.25 -17.66 -1.55
C VAL A 17 27.62 -17.25 -2.88
N GLU A 18 26.89 -18.16 -3.51
CA GLU A 18 26.20 -17.89 -4.78
C GLU A 18 25.06 -16.86 -4.60
N THR A 19 24.32 -16.94 -3.49
CA THR A 19 23.29 -15.96 -3.12
C THR A 19 23.89 -14.56 -2.99
N ILE A 20 25.03 -14.43 -2.30
CA ILE A 20 25.76 -13.15 -2.19
C ILE A 20 26.15 -12.64 -3.57
N ARG A 21 26.75 -13.50 -4.41
CA ARG A 21 27.22 -13.12 -5.74
C ARG A 21 26.11 -12.62 -6.65
N GLU A 22 24.98 -13.32 -6.69
CA GLU A 22 23.85 -12.95 -7.55
C GLU A 22 23.15 -11.68 -7.05
N LEU A 23 23.02 -11.49 -5.74
CA LEU A 23 22.50 -10.25 -5.17
C LEU A 23 23.45 -9.06 -5.42
N GLU A 24 24.76 -9.25 -5.31
CA GLU A 24 25.75 -8.22 -5.65
C GLU A 24 25.67 -7.85 -7.15
N ALA A 25 25.53 -8.83 -8.03
CA ALA A 25 25.35 -8.59 -9.47
C ALA A 25 24.03 -7.83 -9.73
N TYR A 26 22.94 -8.22 -9.06
CA TYR A 26 21.64 -7.57 -9.19
C TYR A 26 21.67 -6.09 -8.78
N ILE A 27 22.38 -5.76 -7.69
CA ILE A 27 22.61 -4.37 -7.27
C ILE A 27 23.50 -3.63 -8.27
N LYS A 28 24.60 -4.27 -8.72
CA LYS A 28 25.56 -3.68 -9.66
C LYS A 28 24.94 -3.34 -11.01
N ASP A 29 23.99 -4.14 -11.47
CA ASP A 29 23.22 -3.91 -12.70
C ASP A 29 22.18 -2.78 -12.54
N GLY A 30 22.11 -2.14 -11.36
CA GLY A 30 21.18 -1.04 -11.08
C GLY A 30 19.73 -1.48 -10.93
N LYS A 31 19.48 -2.79 -10.75
CA LYS A 31 18.11 -3.32 -10.64
C LYS A 31 17.49 -3.08 -9.28
N CYS A 32 18.30 -2.87 -8.24
CA CYS A 32 17.90 -2.56 -6.87
C CYS A 32 19.09 -2.03 -6.05
N THR A 33 18.83 -1.33 -4.95
CA THR A 33 19.83 -0.89 -3.98
C THR A 33 19.87 -1.82 -2.76
N LEU A 34 20.96 -1.78 -1.99
CA LEU A 34 21.02 -2.51 -0.71
C LEU A 34 19.93 -2.03 0.28
N ALA A 35 19.57 -0.74 0.24
CA ALA A 35 18.52 -0.19 1.08
C ALA A 35 17.14 -0.77 0.72
N GLU A 36 16.82 -0.84 -0.57
CA GLU A 36 15.59 -1.48 -1.04
C GLU A 36 15.56 -2.98 -0.72
N LEU A 37 16.69 -3.69 -0.84
CA LEU A 37 16.79 -5.08 -0.38
C LEU A 37 16.54 -5.22 1.12
N LYS A 38 17.08 -4.32 1.96
CA LYS A 38 16.76 -4.32 3.39
C LYS A 38 15.26 -4.08 3.63
N ASP A 39 14.65 -3.15 2.90
CA ASP A 39 13.22 -2.85 3.05
C ASP A 39 12.34 -4.04 2.61
N CYS A 40 12.71 -4.76 1.53
CA CYS A 40 12.06 -5.99 1.07
C CYS A 40 12.12 -7.14 2.10
N PHE A 41 13.04 -7.07 3.05
CA PHE A 41 13.17 -8.02 4.17
C PHE A 41 12.90 -7.34 5.51
N GLY A 42 12.28 -6.17 5.52
CA GLY A 42 12.10 -5.33 6.69
C GLY A 42 11.41 -6.06 7.84
N THR A 43 10.41 -6.91 7.55
CA THR A 43 9.72 -7.70 8.59
C THR A 43 10.66 -8.66 9.29
N PHE A 44 11.58 -9.30 8.56
CA PHE A 44 12.56 -10.23 9.13
C PHE A 44 13.67 -9.52 9.89
N LEU A 45 14.14 -8.42 9.30
CA LEU A 45 15.19 -7.60 9.86
C LEU A 45 14.73 -6.80 11.09
N SER A 46 13.43 -6.55 11.25
CA SER A 46 12.86 -5.84 12.41
C SER A 46 13.15 -6.51 13.77
N LYS A 47 13.49 -7.80 13.77
CA LYS A 47 13.87 -8.57 14.95
C LYS A 47 15.32 -8.32 15.39
N LEU A 48 16.14 -7.69 14.55
CA LEU A 48 17.51 -7.34 14.88
C LEU A 48 17.56 -6.02 15.67
N PRO A 49 18.52 -5.88 16.61
CA PRO A 49 18.81 -4.60 17.23
C PRO A 49 19.17 -3.54 16.18
N GLU A 50 18.75 -2.29 16.39
CA GLU A 50 19.00 -1.16 15.49
C GLU A 50 20.48 -1.02 15.10
N LYS A 51 21.40 -1.21 16.06
CA LYS A 51 22.85 -1.21 15.82
C LYS A 51 23.29 -2.29 14.83
N GLU A 52 22.71 -3.49 14.90
CA GLU A 52 23.04 -4.58 13.97
C GLU A 52 22.49 -4.28 12.57
N LEU A 53 21.36 -3.56 12.45
CA LEU A 53 20.79 -3.14 11.17
C LEU A 53 21.62 -2.05 10.48
N GLU A 54 22.15 -1.10 11.26
CA GLU A 54 23.07 -0.06 10.80
C GLU A 54 24.38 -0.65 10.27
N GLU A 55 24.86 -1.73 10.90
CA GLU A 55 26.12 -2.38 10.51
C GLU A 55 26.04 -3.15 9.18
N ILE A 56 24.83 -3.42 8.65
CA ILE A 56 24.63 -4.06 7.34
C ILE A 56 24.96 -3.05 6.21
N ASP A 57 26.22 -2.93 5.84
CA ASP A 57 26.70 -2.00 4.82
C ASP A 57 26.97 -2.67 3.45
N ASN A 58 26.83 -3.99 3.36
CA ASN A 58 27.05 -4.76 2.14
C ASN A 58 26.17 -6.02 2.06
N VAL A 59 26.11 -6.64 0.88
CA VAL A 59 25.29 -7.83 0.60
C VAL A 59 25.70 -9.03 1.46
N LYS A 60 26.99 -9.22 1.71
CA LYS A 60 27.47 -10.33 2.56
C LYS A 60 26.91 -10.23 3.98
N LYS A 61 27.00 -9.05 4.61
CA LYS A 61 26.43 -8.80 5.95
C LYS A 61 24.90 -8.91 5.95
N PHE A 62 24.25 -8.54 4.84
CA PHE A 62 22.81 -8.70 4.69
C PHE A 62 22.40 -10.19 4.67
N VAL A 63 23.08 -11.01 3.86
CA VAL A 63 22.85 -12.47 3.82
C VAL A 63 23.19 -13.12 5.17
N GLU A 64 24.25 -12.68 5.85
CA GLU A 64 24.58 -13.09 7.23
C GLU A 64 23.48 -12.76 8.24
N ALA A 65 22.87 -11.59 8.13
CA ALA A 65 21.76 -11.19 8.99
C ALA A 65 20.51 -12.06 8.75
N LEU A 66 20.20 -12.40 7.50
CA LEU A 66 19.11 -13.32 7.17
C LEU A 66 19.38 -14.74 7.68
N ASP A 67 20.62 -15.23 7.56
CA ASP A 67 21.07 -16.54 8.07
C ASP A 67 20.94 -16.59 9.60
N LYS A 68 21.38 -15.53 10.31
CA LYS A 68 21.27 -15.39 11.78
C LYS A 68 19.82 -15.37 12.26
N GLN A 69 18.91 -14.80 11.47
CA GLN A 69 17.48 -14.74 11.79
C GLN A 69 16.73 -16.04 11.42
N GLY A 70 17.42 -17.05 10.87
CA GLY A 70 16.81 -18.31 10.43
C GLY A 70 15.88 -18.13 9.22
N VAL A 71 16.07 -17.04 8.48
CA VAL A 71 15.24 -16.61 7.33
C VAL A 71 15.66 -17.36 6.08
N ILE A 72 16.96 -17.63 5.97
CA ILE A 72 17.58 -18.58 5.05
C ILE A 72 18.45 -19.51 5.89
N GLY A 73 18.53 -20.79 5.55
CA GLY A 73 19.34 -21.73 6.32
C GLY A 73 19.54 -23.05 5.58
N ALA A 74 20.57 -23.81 5.99
CA ALA A 74 20.83 -25.15 5.43
C ALA A 74 19.59 -26.07 5.51
N ASN A 75 18.71 -25.85 6.49
CA ASN A 75 17.51 -26.65 6.67
C ASN A 75 16.26 -26.06 6.00
N ASP A 76 16.30 -24.82 5.49
CA ASP A 76 15.16 -24.17 4.85
C ASP A 76 15.58 -23.16 3.78
N VAL A 77 15.36 -23.54 2.52
CA VAL A 77 15.66 -22.72 1.33
C VAL A 77 14.40 -22.17 0.66
N LYS A 78 13.21 -22.31 1.28
CA LYS A 78 11.94 -21.87 0.67
C LYS A 78 11.94 -20.38 0.36
N LEU A 79 12.49 -19.55 1.26
CA LEU A 79 12.55 -18.11 1.02
C LEU A 79 13.52 -17.77 -0.11
N LEU A 80 14.62 -18.53 -0.27
CA LEU A 80 15.52 -18.38 -1.42
C LEU A 80 14.80 -18.69 -2.74
N LYS A 81 13.86 -19.65 -2.76
CA LYS A 81 13.02 -19.91 -3.95
C LYS A 81 12.08 -18.75 -4.28
N VAL A 82 11.48 -18.13 -3.27
CA VAL A 82 10.60 -16.98 -3.49
C VAL A 82 11.42 -15.78 -3.97
N LEU A 83 12.61 -15.57 -3.37
CA LEU A 83 13.58 -14.56 -3.77
C LEU A 83 14.01 -14.74 -5.23
N THR A 84 14.39 -15.96 -5.63
CA THR A 84 14.83 -16.23 -7.01
C THR A 84 13.70 -16.04 -8.02
N LYS A 85 12.48 -16.46 -7.70
CA LYS A 85 11.28 -16.28 -8.53
C LYS A 85 10.92 -14.79 -8.69
N LYS A 86 11.02 -13.99 -7.63
CA LYS A 86 10.54 -12.59 -7.62
C LYS A 86 11.56 -11.57 -8.12
N ILE A 87 12.83 -11.80 -7.82
CA ILE A 87 13.94 -10.91 -8.19
C ILE A 87 14.55 -11.34 -9.55
N GLY A 88 14.15 -12.51 -10.08
CA GLY A 88 14.61 -12.99 -11.39
C GLY A 88 16.08 -13.42 -11.36
N LEU A 89 16.47 -14.12 -10.29
CA LEU A 89 17.82 -14.67 -10.13
C LEU A 89 17.86 -16.10 -10.66
N ASP A 90 17.76 -16.26 -11.98
CA ASP A 90 17.61 -17.57 -12.64
C ASP A 90 18.76 -18.55 -12.31
N LYS A 91 19.99 -18.05 -12.19
CA LYS A 91 21.15 -18.86 -11.80
C LYS A 91 21.06 -19.33 -10.35
N LEU A 92 20.61 -18.46 -9.45
CA LEU A 92 20.39 -18.83 -8.06
C LEU A 92 19.22 -19.81 -7.95
N LYS A 93 18.20 -19.69 -8.80
CA LYS A 93 17.07 -20.63 -8.87
C LYS A 93 17.57 -22.05 -9.17
N GLU A 94 18.38 -22.22 -10.22
CA GLU A 94 18.99 -23.51 -10.59
C GLU A 94 19.80 -24.09 -9.42
N LYS A 95 20.56 -23.25 -8.71
CA LYS A 95 21.38 -23.67 -7.56
C LYS A 95 20.56 -24.05 -6.33
N VAL A 96 19.42 -23.39 -6.11
CA VAL A 96 18.46 -23.78 -5.05
C VAL A 96 17.80 -25.11 -5.38
N GLU A 97 17.45 -25.35 -6.65
CA GLU A 97 16.88 -26.63 -7.10
C GLU A 97 17.88 -27.79 -7.00
N GLU A 98 19.14 -27.56 -7.37
CA GLU A 98 20.25 -28.52 -7.16
C GLU A 98 20.44 -28.85 -5.67
N TYR A 99 20.47 -27.83 -4.81
CA TYR A 99 20.63 -28.01 -3.36
C TYR A 99 19.56 -28.91 -2.75
N GLU A 100 18.29 -28.72 -3.14
CA GLU A 100 17.20 -29.55 -2.64
C GLU A 100 17.23 -30.99 -3.17
N ALA A 101 17.58 -31.16 -4.44
CA ALA A 101 17.74 -32.49 -5.03
C ALA A 101 18.82 -33.29 -4.29
N ASP A 102 19.91 -32.62 -3.90
CA ASP A 102 21.04 -33.21 -3.20
C ASP A 102 20.82 -33.37 -1.68
N CYS A 103 19.94 -32.56 -1.06
CA CYS A 103 19.69 -32.55 0.39
C CYS A 103 18.33 -33.17 0.81
N SER A 104 17.62 -33.81 -0.10
CA SER A 104 16.29 -34.40 0.12
C SER A 104 16.32 -35.59 1.10
N ASP A 105 16.02 -35.33 2.39
CA ASP A 105 15.46 -36.32 3.33
C ASP A 105 14.00 -35.93 3.65
N ASP A 106 13.07 -36.85 3.38
CA ASP A 106 11.61 -36.66 3.27
C ASP A 106 10.87 -36.44 4.62
N VAL A 107 11.55 -35.98 5.68
CA VAL A 107 10.98 -35.98 7.04
C VAL A 107 11.27 -34.69 7.80
N THR A 108 10.55 -33.61 7.49
CA THR A 108 10.10 -32.58 8.46
C THR A 108 9.03 -31.67 7.83
N ARG A 109 7.90 -32.24 7.41
CA ARG A 109 6.85 -31.50 6.65
C ARG A 109 5.73 -30.89 7.52
N SER A 110 5.73 -31.04 8.84
CA SER A 110 4.49 -30.82 9.63
C SER A 110 4.51 -29.76 10.75
N LEU A 111 5.66 -29.16 11.08
CA LEU A 111 5.73 -28.03 12.04
C LEU A 111 6.30 -26.75 11.40
N ALA A 112 7.12 -26.90 10.35
CA ALA A 112 7.66 -25.81 9.52
C ALA A 112 6.70 -25.37 8.39
N THR A 113 5.40 -25.58 8.54
CA THR A 113 4.39 -25.24 7.52
C THR A 113 3.58 -24.01 7.93
N MET A 114 3.23 -23.86 9.21
CA MET A 114 2.45 -22.71 9.69
C MET A 114 3.30 -21.44 9.92
N GLU A 115 4.44 -21.54 10.60
CA GLU A 115 5.38 -20.39 10.76
C GLU A 115 5.96 -19.92 9.42
N ASN A 116 6.08 -20.82 8.44
CA ASN A 116 6.66 -20.53 7.13
C ASN A 116 5.66 -19.98 6.09
N GLN A 117 4.36 -20.16 6.31
CA GLN A 117 3.33 -19.51 5.51
C GLN A 117 3.26 -18.01 5.83
N ASP A 118 3.33 -17.67 7.12
CA ASP A 118 3.37 -16.27 7.56
C ASP A 118 4.65 -15.56 7.10
N SER A 119 5.81 -16.23 7.12
CA SER A 119 7.06 -15.65 6.64
C SER A 119 7.04 -15.34 5.13
N THR A 120 6.55 -16.27 4.31
CA THR A 120 6.42 -16.06 2.85
C THR A 120 5.46 -14.93 2.53
N LYS A 121 4.32 -14.86 3.23
CA LYS A 121 3.34 -13.80 3.06
C LYS A 121 3.88 -12.43 3.46
N CYS A 122 4.64 -12.35 4.56
CA CYS A 122 5.33 -11.13 4.98
C CYS A 122 6.36 -10.67 3.94
N PHE A 123 7.16 -11.60 3.39
CA PHE A 123 8.10 -11.27 2.31
C PHE A 123 7.38 -10.74 1.06
N LEU A 124 6.32 -11.42 0.62
CA LEU A 124 5.53 -10.99 -0.54
C LEU A 124 4.93 -9.60 -0.32
N TYR A 125 4.51 -9.29 0.91
CA TYR A 125 3.99 -7.97 1.25
C TYR A 125 5.08 -6.91 1.33
N ASP A 126 6.23 -7.21 1.93
CA ASP A 126 7.37 -6.28 1.98
C ASP A 126 7.83 -5.89 0.56
N ASN A 127 7.86 -6.84 -0.37
CA ASN A 127 8.10 -6.55 -1.80
C ASN A 127 7.01 -5.66 -2.41
N LEU A 128 5.73 -5.93 -2.11
CA LEU A 128 4.62 -5.09 -2.56
C LEU A 128 4.72 -3.68 -1.98
N ARG A 129 5.17 -3.53 -0.72
CA ARG A 129 5.37 -2.23 -0.06
C ARG A 129 6.47 -1.44 -0.75
N VAL A 130 7.63 -2.05 -1.01
CA VAL A 130 8.73 -1.42 -1.75
C VAL A 130 8.29 -1.00 -3.15
N GLU A 131 7.56 -1.86 -3.86
CA GLU A 131 7.03 -1.52 -5.18
C GLU A 131 5.98 -0.40 -5.11
N THR A 132 5.16 -0.36 -4.06
CA THR A 132 4.21 0.73 -3.81
C THR A 132 4.94 2.06 -3.64
N ILE A 133 6.00 2.09 -2.83
CA ILE A 133 6.85 3.28 -2.65
C ILE A 133 7.44 3.71 -3.99
N ARG A 134 8.05 2.77 -4.73
CA ARG A 134 8.67 3.04 -6.02
C ARG A 134 7.70 3.64 -7.05
N GLN A 135 6.50 3.09 -7.15
CA GLN A 135 5.49 3.58 -8.11
C GLN A 135 4.92 4.94 -7.70
N LEU A 136 4.75 5.19 -6.40
CA LEU A 136 4.30 6.49 -5.90
C LEU A 136 5.39 7.56 -6.03
N ASP A 137 6.66 7.22 -5.80
CA ASP A 137 7.79 8.12 -6.07
C ASP A 137 7.90 8.46 -7.56
N ALA A 138 7.74 7.46 -8.45
CA ALA A 138 7.72 7.69 -9.89
C ALA A 138 6.56 8.59 -10.31
N TYR A 139 5.34 8.35 -9.79
CA TYR A 139 4.17 9.19 -10.02
C TYR A 139 4.41 10.67 -9.66
N ILE A 140 5.13 10.94 -8.56
CA ILE A 140 5.50 12.31 -8.18
C ILE A 140 6.61 12.85 -9.09
N ALA A 141 7.63 12.05 -9.38
CA ALA A 141 8.77 12.45 -10.20
C ALA A 141 8.36 12.78 -11.65
N ASP A 142 7.38 12.07 -12.18
CA ASP A 142 6.81 12.28 -13.52
C ASP A 142 5.82 13.48 -13.56
N GLY A 143 5.55 14.12 -12.41
CA GLY A 143 4.68 15.28 -12.29
C GLY A 143 3.18 14.97 -12.36
N GLU A 144 2.80 13.70 -12.26
CA GLU A 144 1.40 13.27 -12.30
C GLU A 144 0.64 13.57 -10.99
N GLY A 145 1.38 13.83 -9.90
CA GLY A 145 0.84 14.37 -8.65
C GLY A 145 1.91 14.77 -7.63
N THR A 146 1.49 15.02 -6.39
CA THR A 146 2.38 15.43 -5.29
C THR A 146 2.12 14.63 -4.01
N LEU A 147 3.10 14.60 -3.09
CA LEU A 147 2.92 13.99 -1.78
C LEU A 147 1.75 14.65 -1.01
N ALA A 148 1.56 15.96 -1.15
CA ALA A 148 0.42 16.65 -0.53
C ALA A 148 -0.93 16.15 -1.08
N GLN A 149 -1.02 15.92 -2.39
CA GLN A 149 -2.23 15.33 -3.00
C GLN A 149 -2.44 13.88 -2.55
N LEU A 150 -1.38 13.09 -2.37
CA LEU A 150 -1.47 11.74 -1.80
C LEU A 150 -1.97 11.79 -0.34
N LYS A 151 -1.44 12.70 0.49
CA LYS A 151 -1.91 12.91 1.86
C LYS A 151 -3.39 13.31 1.89
N ASP A 152 -3.82 14.25 1.05
CA ASP A 152 -5.21 14.70 0.99
C ASP A 152 -6.17 13.57 0.56
N ARG A 153 -5.73 12.67 -0.33
CA ARG A 153 -6.50 11.47 -0.75
C ARG A 153 -6.63 10.40 0.34
N PHE A 154 -5.82 10.46 1.39
CA PHE A 154 -5.92 9.63 2.58
C PHE A 154 -6.24 10.47 3.83
N GLY A 155 -6.77 11.68 3.64
CA GLY A 155 -6.98 12.65 4.71
C GLY A 155 -7.79 12.10 5.89
N THR A 156 -8.80 11.25 5.64
CA THR A 156 -9.61 10.64 6.71
C THR A 156 -8.81 9.67 7.59
N PHE A 157 -7.78 9.03 7.05
CA PHE A 157 -6.91 8.15 7.81
C PHE A 157 -5.81 8.92 8.52
N LEU A 158 -5.18 9.85 7.79
CA LEU A 158 -4.10 10.66 8.33
C LEU A 158 -4.58 11.63 9.42
N SER A 159 -5.84 12.06 9.41
CA SER A 159 -6.42 12.90 10.48
C SER A 159 -6.49 12.23 11.85
N LYS A 160 -6.33 10.90 11.91
CA LYS A 160 -6.24 10.16 13.18
C LYS A 160 -4.84 10.20 13.79
N LEU A 161 -3.83 10.66 13.04
CA LEU A 161 -2.48 10.80 13.55
C LEU A 161 -2.34 12.07 14.40
N PRO A 162 -1.49 12.05 15.43
CA PRO A 162 -1.02 13.27 16.07
C PRO A 162 -0.37 14.20 15.03
N GLU A 163 -0.54 15.51 15.19
CA GLU A 163 -0.01 16.53 14.28
C GLU A 163 1.50 16.38 14.03
N LYS A 164 2.26 16.03 15.08
CA LYS A 164 3.70 15.75 14.98
C LYS A 164 4.02 14.58 14.04
N GLU A 165 3.25 13.49 14.10
CA GLU A 165 3.46 12.34 13.20
C GLU A 165 3.07 12.68 11.76
N LEU A 166 2.07 13.55 11.57
CA LEU A 166 1.65 14.03 10.25
C LEU A 166 2.72 14.93 9.59
N GLU A 167 3.36 15.79 10.38
CA GLU A 167 4.49 16.65 9.97
C GLU A 167 5.71 15.81 9.58
N GLU A 168 5.96 14.70 10.28
CA GLU A 168 7.09 13.82 10.01
C GLU A 168 6.98 13.10 8.65
N ILE A 169 5.80 13.00 8.04
CA ILE A 169 5.58 12.42 6.70
C ILE A 169 6.09 13.38 5.62
N ASP A 170 7.40 13.42 5.41
CA ASP A 170 8.06 14.31 4.44
C ASP A 170 8.35 13.65 3.08
N ASN A 171 8.14 12.33 2.97
CA ASN A 171 8.39 11.56 1.75
C ASN A 171 7.40 10.39 1.59
N VAL A 172 7.41 9.75 0.42
CA VAL A 172 6.51 8.62 0.08
C VAL A 172 6.74 7.41 0.98
N LYS A 173 8.00 7.09 1.32
CA LYS A 173 8.32 5.98 2.22
C LYS A 173 7.63 6.13 3.57
N LYS A 174 7.79 7.29 4.23
CA LYS A 174 7.11 7.59 5.50
C LYS A 174 5.59 7.63 5.38
N PHE A 175 5.07 8.06 4.22
CA PHE A 175 3.63 8.03 3.95
C PHE A 175 3.11 6.59 3.89
N VAL A 176 3.77 5.69 3.15
CA VAL A 176 3.40 4.27 3.07
C VAL A 176 3.55 3.59 4.44
N GLU A 177 4.62 3.88 5.18
CA GLU A 177 4.81 3.39 6.56
C GLU A 177 3.70 3.84 7.51
N ALA A 178 3.24 5.09 7.39
CA ALA A 178 2.13 5.60 8.20
C ALA A 178 0.80 4.87 7.89
N LEU A 179 0.53 4.60 6.60
CA LEU A 179 -0.65 3.82 6.20
C LEU A 179 -0.59 2.38 6.70
N ASP A 180 0.60 1.75 6.64
CA ASP A 180 0.83 0.39 7.13
C ASP A 180 0.66 0.29 8.66
N LYS A 181 1.25 1.23 9.41
CA LYS A 181 1.11 1.31 10.88
C LYS A 181 -0.33 1.49 11.34
N GLN A 182 -1.14 2.23 10.58
CA GLN A 182 -2.57 2.40 10.86
C GLN A 182 -3.43 1.20 10.43
N GLY A 183 -2.85 0.18 9.79
CA GLY A 183 -3.59 -0.96 9.24
C GLY A 183 -4.49 -0.58 8.05
N VAL A 184 -4.22 0.55 7.40
CA VAL A 184 -4.94 0.98 6.17
C VAL A 184 -4.53 0.11 4.99
N ILE A 185 -3.25 -0.26 4.96
CA ILE A 185 -2.70 -1.28 4.06
C ILE A 185 -1.96 -2.30 4.93
N GLY A 186 -1.84 -3.54 4.46
CA GLY A 186 -1.15 -4.57 5.22
C GLY A 186 -1.05 -5.88 4.46
N ALA A 187 -0.18 -6.78 4.94
CA ALA A 187 -0.07 -8.15 4.41
C ALA A 187 -1.41 -8.91 4.44
N ASN A 188 -2.34 -8.52 5.30
CA ASN A 188 -3.65 -9.15 5.39
C ASN A 188 -4.75 -8.40 4.62
N ASP A 189 -4.49 -7.17 4.16
CA ASP A 189 -5.44 -6.40 3.38
C ASP A 189 -4.78 -5.42 2.40
N VAL A 190 -4.86 -5.76 1.12
CA VAL A 190 -4.37 -4.94 0.00
C VAL A 190 -5.50 -4.27 -0.79
N LYS A 191 -6.76 -4.35 -0.32
CA LYS A 191 -7.91 -3.78 -1.05
C LYS A 191 -7.76 -2.29 -1.29
N LEU A 192 -7.25 -1.54 -0.31
CA LEU A 192 -7.05 -0.10 -0.46
C LEU A 192 -5.96 0.23 -1.48
N LEU A 193 -4.92 -0.60 -1.61
CA LEU A 193 -3.94 -0.48 -2.71
C LEU A 193 -4.61 -0.70 -4.08
N LYS A 194 -5.56 -1.64 -4.20
CA LYS A 194 -6.32 -1.81 -5.46
C LYS A 194 -7.17 -0.61 -5.82
N VAL A 195 -7.82 0.00 -4.84
CA VAL A 195 -8.64 1.19 -5.11
C VAL A 195 -7.74 2.38 -5.45
N LEU A 196 -6.62 2.53 -4.75
CA LEU A 196 -5.62 3.56 -5.04
C LEU A 196 -5.11 3.42 -6.48
N THR A 197 -4.57 2.27 -6.85
CA THR A 197 -4.02 2.02 -8.20
C THR A 197 -5.03 2.33 -9.31
N LYS A 198 -6.30 1.98 -9.12
CA LYS A 198 -7.37 2.32 -10.07
C LYS A 198 -7.66 3.83 -10.14
N LYS A 199 -7.63 4.55 -9.01
CA LYS A 199 -8.02 5.96 -8.94
C LYS A 199 -6.92 6.92 -9.39
N ILE A 200 -5.66 6.58 -9.17
CA ILE A 200 -4.51 7.41 -9.61
C ILE A 200 -3.81 6.87 -10.86
N GLY A 201 -4.20 5.70 -11.38
CA GLY A 201 -3.70 5.17 -12.65
C GLY A 201 -2.34 4.47 -12.57
N LEU A 202 -2.05 3.78 -11.46
CA LEU A 202 -0.79 3.04 -11.30
C LEU A 202 -0.92 1.60 -11.82
N ASP A 203 -0.93 1.43 -13.14
CA ASP A 203 -1.16 0.12 -13.77
C ASP A 203 -0.11 -0.93 -13.37
N LYS A 204 1.17 -0.55 -13.28
CA LYS A 204 2.24 -1.46 -12.81
C LYS A 204 2.02 -1.92 -11.37
N LEU A 205 1.62 -1.01 -10.48
CA LEU A 205 1.31 -1.37 -9.10
C LEU A 205 0.05 -2.25 -9.03
N LYS A 206 -0.94 -1.99 -9.88
CA LYS A 206 -2.15 -2.82 -9.97
C LYS A 206 -1.81 -4.28 -10.31
N GLU A 207 -0.98 -4.50 -11.34
CA GLU A 207 -0.49 -5.83 -11.70
C GLU A 207 0.22 -6.51 -10.52
N LYS A 208 1.03 -5.76 -9.78
CA LYS A 208 1.77 -6.27 -8.61
C LYS A 208 0.86 -6.63 -7.43
N VAL A 209 -0.21 -5.87 -7.20
CA VAL A 209 -1.23 -6.21 -6.21
C VAL A 209 -2.02 -7.46 -6.63
N GLU A 210 -2.32 -7.62 -7.91
CA GLU A 210 -2.98 -8.83 -8.44
C GLU A 210 -2.06 -10.06 -8.35
N GLU A 211 -0.77 -9.91 -8.65
CA GLU A 211 0.26 -10.94 -8.48
C GLU A 211 0.39 -11.36 -7.01
N TYR A 212 0.43 -10.39 -6.09
CA TYR A 212 0.44 -10.64 -4.65
C TYR A 212 -0.77 -11.47 -4.21
N GLU A 213 -1.97 -11.08 -4.61
CA GLU A 213 -3.17 -11.85 -4.26
C GLU A 213 -3.16 -13.25 -4.86
N ALA A 214 -2.69 -13.42 -6.10
CA ALA A 214 -2.59 -14.71 -6.74
C ALA A 214 -1.60 -15.63 -5.99
N ASP A 215 -0.40 -15.12 -5.68
CA ASP A 215 0.62 -15.89 -4.94
C ASP A 215 0.20 -16.17 -3.49
N CYS A 216 -0.68 -15.36 -2.90
CA CYS A 216 -1.28 -15.62 -1.58
C CYS A 216 -2.59 -16.43 -1.64
N SER A 217 -3.15 -16.69 -2.83
CA SER A 217 -4.47 -17.33 -2.98
C SER A 217 -4.48 -18.85 -2.92
N ASP A 218 -3.31 -19.50 -3.02
CA ASP A 218 -3.15 -20.92 -2.68
C ASP A 218 -3.28 -21.16 -1.17
N ASP A 219 -3.24 -20.10 -0.35
CA ASP A 219 -3.45 -20.13 1.09
C ASP A 219 -4.86 -19.63 1.45
N VAL A 220 -5.74 -20.58 1.81
CA VAL A 220 -7.06 -20.31 2.36
C VAL A 220 -6.91 -19.49 3.64
N THR A 221 -7.15 -18.19 3.56
CA THR A 221 -7.79 -17.43 4.65
C THR A 221 -8.53 -16.23 4.08
N ARG A 222 -9.83 -16.48 3.87
CA ARG A 222 -10.88 -15.47 3.94
C ARG A 222 -10.88 -14.91 5.36
N SER A 223 -9.96 -14.00 5.68
CA SER A 223 -9.94 -13.35 6.99
C SER A 223 -11.08 -12.34 7.08
N LEU A 224 -11.82 -12.43 8.19
CA LEU A 224 -12.96 -11.62 8.56
C LEU A 224 -12.57 -10.15 8.64
N ALA A 225 -12.84 -9.40 7.58
CA ALA A 225 -12.70 -7.95 7.59
C ALA A 225 -13.77 -7.34 6.66
N THR A 226 -15.03 -7.70 6.92
CA THR A 226 -16.16 -7.33 6.06
C THR A 226 -16.95 -6.11 6.54
N MET A 227 -16.79 -5.66 7.79
CA MET A 227 -17.48 -4.46 8.28
C MET A 227 -16.52 -3.27 8.44
N GLU A 228 -15.42 -3.42 9.17
CA GLU A 228 -14.43 -2.33 9.39
C GLU A 228 -13.78 -1.86 8.07
N ASN A 229 -13.55 -2.79 7.14
CA ASN A 229 -12.89 -2.47 5.85
C ASN A 229 -13.84 -1.89 4.80
N GLN A 230 -15.17 -2.03 5.00
CA GLN A 230 -16.14 -1.35 4.14
C GLN A 230 -16.15 0.14 4.44
N ASP A 231 -16.06 0.52 5.72
CA ASP A 231 -15.96 1.91 6.14
C ASP A 231 -14.64 2.53 5.70
N SER A 232 -13.50 1.82 5.82
CA SER A 232 -12.21 2.31 5.32
C SER A 232 -12.22 2.56 3.80
N THR A 233 -12.70 1.59 3.00
CA THR A 233 -12.81 1.76 1.54
C THR A 233 -13.74 2.92 1.18
N LYS A 234 -14.85 3.07 1.91
CA LYS A 234 -15.81 4.15 1.68
C LYS A 234 -15.24 5.53 2.02
N CYS A 235 -14.49 5.64 3.11
CA CYS A 235 -13.76 6.85 3.48
C CYS A 235 -12.72 7.21 2.43
N PHE A 236 -11.93 6.24 1.95
CA PHE A 236 -10.97 6.49 0.86
C PHE A 236 -11.65 6.94 -0.44
N LEU A 237 -12.75 6.28 -0.83
CA LEU A 237 -13.52 6.69 -2.01
C LEU A 237 -14.07 8.11 -1.86
N TYR A 238 -14.46 8.49 -0.65
CA TYR A 238 -14.98 9.81 -0.34
C TYR A 238 -13.87 10.85 -0.34
N ASP A 239 -12.70 10.57 0.24
CA ASP A 239 -11.52 11.45 0.18
C ASP A 239 -11.12 11.72 -1.28
N ASN A 240 -11.18 10.71 -2.16
CA ASN A 240 -10.96 10.91 -3.60
C ASN A 240 -12.02 11.79 -4.25
N LEU A 241 -13.30 11.62 -3.87
CA LEU A 241 -14.38 12.47 -4.34
C LEU A 241 -14.22 13.92 -3.84
N ARG A 242 -13.77 14.12 -2.59
CA ARG A 242 -13.48 15.43 -2.01
C ARG A 242 -12.37 16.14 -2.79
N VAL A 243 -11.24 15.47 -2.99
CA VAL A 243 -10.10 16.02 -3.76
C VAL A 243 -10.53 16.41 -5.17
N GLU A 244 -11.31 15.55 -5.84
CA GLU A 244 -11.81 15.84 -7.18
C GLU A 244 -12.86 16.96 -7.18
N THR A 245 -13.69 17.07 -6.13
CA THR A 245 -14.64 18.18 -5.96
C THR A 245 -13.90 19.51 -5.85
N ILE A 246 -12.87 19.59 -5.00
CA ILE A 246 -12.03 20.78 -4.85
C ILE A 246 -11.41 21.15 -6.19
N ARG A 247 -10.79 20.17 -6.88
CA ARG A 247 -10.15 20.39 -8.18
C ARG A 247 -11.11 20.93 -9.25
N GLN A 248 -12.33 20.38 -9.33
CA GLN A 248 -13.33 20.83 -10.31
C GLN A 248 -13.87 22.23 -9.99
N LEU A 249 -14.06 22.55 -8.70
CA LEU A 249 -14.51 23.87 -8.27
C LEU A 249 -13.42 24.93 -8.43
N ASP A 250 -12.15 24.60 -8.19
CA ASP A 250 -11.02 25.48 -8.49
C ASP A 250 -10.93 25.76 -9.99
N ALA A 251 -11.09 24.74 -10.84
CA ALA A 251 -11.12 24.92 -12.30
C ALA A 251 -12.29 25.82 -12.75
N TYR A 252 -13.49 25.59 -12.23
CA TYR A 252 -14.67 26.42 -12.48
C TYR A 252 -14.44 27.91 -12.18
N ILE A 253 -13.74 28.21 -11.08
CA ILE A 253 -13.38 29.59 -10.73
C ILE A 253 -12.26 30.12 -11.63
N ALA A 254 -11.24 29.31 -11.89
CA ALA A 254 -10.10 29.69 -12.73
C ALA A 254 -10.51 30.00 -14.19
N ASP A 255 -11.49 29.26 -14.71
CA ASP A 255 -12.06 29.45 -16.05
C ASP A 255 -13.04 30.64 -16.11
N GLY A 256 -13.32 31.30 -14.98
CA GLY A 256 -14.19 32.47 -14.88
C GLY A 256 -15.68 32.15 -14.96
N GLU A 257 -16.06 30.88 -14.84
CA GLU A 257 -17.45 30.43 -14.91
C GLU A 257 -18.23 30.75 -13.63
N GLY A 258 -17.52 31.07 -12.53
CA GLY A 258 -18.09 31.64 -11.32
C GLY A 258 -17.04 32.11 -10.31
N THR A 259 -17.47 32.42 -9.09
CA THR A 259 -16.58 32.88 -8.02
C THR A 259 -16.80 32.14 -6.71
N LEU A 260 -15.81 32.15 -5.82
CA LEU A 260 -15.96 31.61 -4.46
C LEU A 260 -17.11 32.30 -3.70
N ALA A 261 -17.32 33.60 -3.91
CA ALA A 261 -18.44 34.34 -3.32
C ALA A 261 -19.80 33.81 -3.83
N GLN A 262 -19.92 33.51 -5.13
CA GLN A 262 -21.14 32.91 -5.68
C GLN A 262 -21.36 31.49 -5.17
N LEU A 263 -20.29 30.72 -4.94
CA LEU A 263 -20.40 29.43 -4.25
C LEU A 263 -20.89 29.66 -2.82
N LYS A 264 -20.22 30.50 -2.01
CA LYS A 264 -20.66 30.81 -0.64
C LYS A 264 -22.11 31.25 -0.56
N ASP A 265 -22.56 32.12 -1.46
CA ASP A 265 -23.95 32.62 -1.50
C ASP A 265 -24.95 31.51 -1.84
N ARG A 266 -24.65 30.69 -2.86
CA ARG A 266 -25.46 29.50 -3.20
C ARG A 266 -25.55 28.50 -2.05
N PHE A 267 -24.56 28.47 -1.17
CA PHE A 267 -24.50 27.62 0.01
C PHE A 267 -24.77 28.37 1.32
N GLY A 268 -25.20 29.62 1.24
CA GLY A 268 -25.33 30.51 2.39
C GLY A 268 -26.29 29.97 3.44
N THR A 269 -27.33 29.23 3.03
CA THR A 269 -28.27 28.58 3.96
C THR A 269 -27.67 27.45 4.79
N PHE A 270 -26.59 26.84 4.33
CA PHE A 270 -25.88 25.79 5.06
C PHE A 270 -24.73 26.35 5.88
N LEU A 271 -24.08 27.37 5.32
CA LEU A 271 -23.00 28.10 5.98
C LEU A 271 -23.52 29.11 7.02
N SER A 272 -24.83 29.40 7.07
CA SER A 272 -25.44 30.36 8.02
C SER A 272 -25.31 29.96 9.49
N LYS A 273 -24.87 28.74 9.77
CA LYS A 273 -24.56 28.25 11.12
C LYS A 273 -23.16 28.65 11.59
N LEU A 274 -22.27 29.02 10.67
CA LEU A 274 -20.93 29.49 10.99
C LEU A 274 -21.01 30.96 11.45
N PRO A 275 -20.27 31.34 12.51
CA PRO A 275 -20.02 32.73 12.85
C PRO A 275 -19.45 33.51 11.65
N GLU A 276 -19.77 34.80 11.56
CA GLU A 276 -19.30 35.68 10.48
C GLU A 276 -17.77 35.65 10.31
N LYS A 277 -17.04 35.53 11.42
CA LYS A 277 -15.58 35.37 11.42
C LYS A 277 -15.11 34.08 10.72
N GLU A 278 -15.78 32.96 10.94
CA GLU A 278 -15.43 31.69 10.27
C GLU A 278 -15.80 31.73 8.78
N LEU A 279 -16.86 32.45 8.41
CA LEU A 279 -17.23 32.69 7.01
C LEU A 279 -16.19 33.53 6.26
N GLU A 280 -15.59 34.51 6.94
CA GLU A 280 -14.48 35.32 6.41
C GLU A 280 -13.21 34.50 6.22
N GLU A 281 -12.94 33.51 7.09
CA GLU A 281 -11.76 32.64 7.02
C GLU A 281 -11.78 31.67 5.82
N ILE A 282 -12.94 31.44 5.20
CA ILE A 282 -13.09 30.66 3.96
C ILE A 282 -12.57 31.48 2.76
N ASP A 283 -11.26 31.50 2.55
CA ASP A 283 -10.60 32.26 1.48
C ASP A 283 -10.37 31.47 0.19
N ASN A 284 -10.62 30.16 0.19
CA ASN A 284 -10.38 29.27 -0.93
C ASN A 284 -11.40 28.11 -0.99
N VAL A 285 -11.39 27.36 -2.11
CA VAL A 285 -12.31 26.24 -2.34
C VAL A 285 -12.08 25.08 -1.36
N LYS A 286 -10.83 24.80 -0.96
CA LYS A 286 -10.52 23.74 0.01
C LYS A 286 -11.20 24.02 1.36
N LYS A 287 -11.00 25.21 1.94
CA LYS A 287 -11.68 25.64 3.17
C LYS A 287 -13.19 25.67 3.02
N PHE A 288 -13.70 26.01 1.84
CA PHE A 288 -15.13 25.99 1.57
C PHE A 288 -15.69 24.58 1.62
N VAL A 289 -15.00 23.60 1.02
CA VAL A 289 -15.40 22.18 1.07
C VAL A 289 -15.26 21.62 2.49
N GLU A 290 -14.19 21.96 3.21
CA GLU A 290 -13.99 21.59 4.63
C GLU A 290 -15.13 22.12 5.51
N ALA A 291 -15.52 23.39 5.36
CA ALA A 291 -16.64 23.98 6.09
C ALA A 291 -17.99 23.27 5.81
N LEU A 292 -18.20 22.77 4.58
CA LEU A 292 -19.38 21.96 4.25
C LEU A 292 -19.34 20.57 4.92
N GLU A 293 -18.15 20.00 5.12
CA GLU A 293 -17.97 18.74 5.86
C GLU A 293 -18.24 18.92 7.36
N GLU A 294 -17.69 19.98 7.96
CA GLU A 294 -17.87 20.29 9.38
C GLU A 294 -19.33 20.58 9.75
N GLN A 295 -20.10 21.14 8.81
CA GLN A 295 -21.53 21.41 8.97
C GLN A 295 -22.42 20.21 8.62
N ASP A 296 -21.84 19.01 8.40
CA ASP A 296 -22.54 17.78 8.05
C ASP A 296 -23.35 17.89 6.73
N VAL A 297 -23.03 18.85 5.86
CA VAL A 297 -23.72 19.10 4.58
C VAL A 297 -23.31 18.05 3.55
N ILE A 298 -22.03 17.70 3.55
CA ILE A 298 -21.46 16.63 2.72
C ILE A 298 -20.67 15.68 3.62
N ARG A 299 -20.82 14.38 3.39
CA ARG A 299 -20.07 13.35 4.13
C ARG A 299 -20.01 12.06 3.32
N ALA A 300 -19.11 11.14 3.71
CA ALA A 300 -19.00 9.84 3.07
C ALA A 300 -20.35 9.09 2.97
N ASN A 301 -21.24 9.25 3.95
CA ASN A 301 -22.55 8.59 3.91
C ASN A 301 -23.64 9.37 3.16
N ASP A 302 -23.40 10.64 2.80
CA ASP A 302 -24.38 11.50 2.16
C ASP A 302 -23.71 12.51 1.20
N VAL A 303 -23.72 12.18 -0.10
CA VAL A 303 -23.19 13.01 -1.19
C VAL A 303 -24.30 13.67 -2.02
N LYS A 304 -25.56 13.64 -1.55
CA LYS A 304 -26.70 14.19 -2.31
C LYS A 304 -26.51 15.67 -2.64
N PHE A 305 -25.87 16.41 -1.75
CA PHE A 305 -25.57 17.82 -1.96
C PHE A 305 -24.50 18.04 -3.04
N LEU A 306 -23.44 17.23 -3.09
CA LEU A 306 -22.45 17.28 -4.19
C LEU A 306 -23.11 16.99 -5.55
N LYS A 307 -24.08 16.07 -5.58
CA LYS A 307 -24.87 15.78 -6.79
C LYS A 307 -25.72 16.96 -7.24
N ALA A 308 -26.38 17.63 -6.29
CA ALA A 308 -27.19 18.81 -6.57
C ALA A 308 -26.31 19.98 -7.03
N LEU A 309 -25.16 20.17 -6.38
CA LEU A 309 -24.16 21.16 -6.78
C LEU A 309 -23.72 20.94 -8.22
N ALA A 310 -23.17 19.77 -8.54
CA ALA A 310 -22.67 19.46 -9.87
C ALA A 310 -23.73 19.67 -10.97
N LYS A 311 -25.02 19.47 -10.64
CA LYS A 311 -26.13 19.76 -11.56
C LYS A 311 -26.41 21.26 -11.71
N ASN A 312 -26.37 22.02 -10.61
CA ASN A 312 -26.77 23.43 -10.58
C ASN A 312 -25.71 24.39 -11.16
N ILE A 313 -24.45 23.95 -11.24
CA ILE A 313 -23.35 24.69 -11.88
C ILE A 313 -22.79 23.96 -13.10
N GLU A 314 -23.53 22.96 -13.61
CA GLU A 314 -23.20 22.23 -14.85
C GLU A 314 -21.80 21.59 -14.91
N LEU A 315 -21.25 21.20 -13.74
CA LEU A 315 -19.98 20.47 -13.66
C LEU A 315 -20.17 18.99 -14.01
N ASP A 316 -20.22 18.69 -15.30
CA ASP A 316 -20.46 17.32 -15.81
C ASP A 316 -19.41 16.31 -15.33
N LYS A 317 -18.13 16.71 -15.24
CA LYS A 317 -17.07 15.86 -14.69
C LYS A 317 -17.31 15.52 -13.22
N LEU A 318 -17.70 16.51 -12.40
CA LEU A 318 -18.03 16.27 -10.99
C LEU A 318 -19.27 15.37 -10.85
N LYS A 319 -20.28 15.57 -11.70
CA LYS A 319 -21.50 14.75 -11.75
C LYS A 319 -21.20 13.30 -12.11
N GLU A 320 -20.28 13.06 -13.03
CA GLU A 320 -19.78 11.71 -13.35
C GLU A 320 -19.06 11.10 -12.14
N LYS A 321 -18.18 11.86 -11.48
CA LYS A 321 -17.43 11.39 -10.30
C LYS A 321 -18.32 11.06 -9.11
N VAL A 322 -19.38 11.84 -8.87
CA VAL A 322 -20.41 11.52 -7.86
C VAL A 322 -21.16 10.23 -8.21
N LYS A 323 -21.49 10.01 -9.50
CA LYS A 323 -22.13 8.75 -9.94
C LYS A 323 -21.19 7.55 -9.80
N GLU A 324 -19.91 7.70 -10.17
CA GLU A 324 -18.88 6.68 -9.94
C GLU A 324 -18.79 6.33 -8.47
N TYR A 325 -18.76 7.32 -7.58
CA TYR A 325 -18.77 7.12 -6.13
C TYR A 325 -20.00 6.35 -5.64
N GLU A 326 -21.21 6.79 -6.03
CA GLU A 326 -22.47 6.10 -5.68
C GLU A 326 -22.46 4.63 -6.16
N ALA A 327 -21.94 4.37 -7.37
CA ALA A 327 -21.82 3.04 -7.95
C ALA A 327 -20.75 2.18 -7.25
N ASP A 328 -19.57 2.72 -6.97
CA ASP A 328 -18.48 2.04 -6.25
C ASP A 328 -18.95 1.67 -4.82
N CYS A 329 -19.67 2.57 -4.14
CA CYS A 329 -20.26 2.28 -2.83
C CYS A 329 -21.39 1.22 -2.90
N ALA A 330 -22.25 1.26 -3.92
CA ALA A 330 -23.31 0.26 -4.09
C ALA A 330 -22.78 -1.13 -4.50
N GLY A 331 -21.70 -1.18 -5.29
CA GLY A 331 -21.01 -2.41 -5.68
C GLY A 331 -20.40 -3.14 -4.50
N ASN A 332 -19.89 -2.40 -3.51
CA ASN A 332 -19.39 -2.95 -2.25
C ASN A 332 -20.51 -3.58 -1.40
N VAL A 333 -21.75 -3.09 -1.49
CA VAL A 333 -22.92 -3.68 -0.81
C VAL A 333 -23.40 -4.95 -1.51
N ARG A 334 -23.38 -5.00 -2.86
CA ARG A 334 -23.87 -6.17 -3.63
C ARG A 334 -22.99 -7.42 -3.54
N ARG A 335 -21.67 -7.29 -3.36
CA ARG A 335 -20.80 -8.47 -3.09
C ARG A 335 -21.09 -9.14 -1.74
N SER A 336 -21.73 -8.43 -0.81
CA SER A 336 -22.05 -8.93 0.52
C SER A 336 -23.38 -9.70 0.56
N SER A 337 -24.37 -9.34 -0.28
CA SER A 337 -25.66 -10.05 -0.29
C SER A 337 -25.58 -11.44 -0.93
N VAL A 338 -24.64 -11.67 -1.85
CA VAL A 338 -24.45 -12.98 -2.52
C VAL A 338 -23.82 -14.02 -1.59
N LYS A 339 -23.13 -13.61 -0.52
CA LYS A 339 -22.52 -14.54 0.45
C LYS A 339 -23.46 -14.99 1.58
N ASN A 340 -24.63 -14.35 1.73
CA ASN A 340 -25.59 -14.65 2.80
C ASN A 340 -26.83 -15.46 2.32
N HIS A 341 -26.77 -16.12 1.17
CA HIS A 341 -27.88 -16.96 0.66
C HIS A 341 -27.53 -18.44 0.46
N ASN A 342 -26.38 -18.90 0.97
CA ASN A 342 -26.03 -20.32 1.03
C ASN A 342 -25.67 -20.74 2.47
N ILE A 343 -26.62 -20.62 3.39
CA ILE A 343 -26.66 -21.41 4.63
C ILE A 343 -28.02 -22.08 4.70
#